data_AF-A0A7S0R8W5-F1
#
_entry.id   AF-A0A7S0R8W5-F1
#
_cell.length_a   1.000
_cell.length_b   1.000
_cell.length_c   1.000
_cell.angle_alpha   90.00
_cell.angle_beta   90.00
_cell.angle_gamma   90.00
#
_symmetry.space_group_name_H-M   'P 1'
#
loop_
_entity.id
_entity.type
_entity.pdbx_description
1 polymer ?
#
loop_
_entity_poly.entity_id
_entity_poly.type
_entity_poly.pdbx_seq_one_letter_code
_entity_poly.pdbx_strand_id
1 'polypeptide(L)'
;PYEPDAFRPDSTAVFSFPMKAPPGAVCRKDTSALQQLGLWLTYQRHWCEHKPSITVSVKEDEWMEVGAWVYNHFDEVSGISFLPFSEHTYVQAPYQDCDEAVYGELLGNM
;
A
#
# COMPACT_ATOMS: atom_id res chain seq x y z
N PRO A 1 -20.32 -5.32 -11.08
CA PRO A 1 -21.19 -5.46 -9.90
C PRO A 1 -21.35 -4.18 -9.04
N TYR A 2 -22.55 -3.96 -8.48
CA TYR A 2 -22.84 -2.86 -7.53
C TYR A 2 -23.62 -3.39 -6.31
N GLU A 3 -23.48 -2.70 -5.18
CA GLU A 3 -24.24 -2.94 -3.94
C GLU A 3 -24.61 -1.61 -3.26
N PRO A 4 -25.64 -1.55 -2.39
CA PRO A 4 -25.92 -0.36 -1.59
C PRO A 4 -24.78 -0.03 -0.62
N ASP A 5 -24.58 1.26 -0.32
CA ASP A 5 -23.65 1.68 0.74
C ASP A 5 -24.13 1.17 2.11
N ALA A 6 -23.19 0.69 2.94
CA ALA A 6 -23.48 0.07 4.23
C ALA A 6 -24.10 1.02 5.26
N PHE A 7 -23.89 2.34 5.12
CA PHE A 7 -24.38 3.35 6.06
C PHE A 7 -25.49 4.24 5.47
N ARG A 8 -25.63 4.31 4.14
CA ARG A 8 -26.62 5.09 3.41
C ARG A 8 -27.20 4.34 2.19
N PRO A 9 -27.81 3.16 2.40
CA PRO A 9 -28.21 2.26 1.31
C PRO A 9 -29.26 2.87 0.37
N ASP A 10 -30.11 3.77 0.85
CA ASP A 10 -31.20 4.37 0.07
C ASP A 10 -30.74 5.52 -0.86
N SER A 11 -29.52 6.03 -0.68
CA SER A 11 -29.03 7.22 -1.38
C SER A 11 -27.66 7.05 -2.04
N THR A 12 -26.97 5.94 -1.79
CA THR A 12 -25.59 5.73 -2.25
C THR A 12 -25.38 4.27 -2.63
N ALA A 13 -24.72 4.07 -3.77
CA ALA A 13 -24.33 2.75 -4.26
C ALA A 13 -22.80 2.68 -4.37
N VAL A 14 -22.26 1.50 -4.10
CA VAL A 14 -20.85 1.14 -4.21
C VAL A 14 -20.68 0.30 -5.47
N PHE A 15 -19.78 0.74 -6.36
CA PHE A 15 -19.41 0.01 -7.56
C PHE A 15 -18.04 -0.64 -7.35
N SER A 16 -17.95 -1.94 -7.65
CA SER A 16 -16.71 -2.70 -7.51
C SER A 16 -16.06 -2.92 -8.86
N PHE A 17 -14.74 -2.71 -8.92
CA PHE A 17 -13.92 -2.88 -10.11
C PHE A 17 -12.79 -3.88 -9.79
N PRO A 18 -12.91 -5.17 -10.17
CA PRO A 18 -11.84 -6.13 -9.95
C PRO A 18 -10.61 -5.75 -10.77
N MET A 19 -9.46 -5.69 -10.10
CA MET A 19 -8.17 -5.32 -10.69
C MET A 19 -7.14 -6.41 -10.41
N LYS A 20 -6.26 -6.66 -11.38
CA LYS A 20 -5.15 -7.61 -11.26
C LYS A 20 -3.84 -6.90 -11.60
N ALA A 21 -2.85 -7.00 -10.72
CA ALA A 21 -1.51 -6.50 -10.99
C ALA A 21 -0.85 -7.30 -12.14
N PRO A 22 0.08 -6.69 -12.90
CA PRO A 22 0.82 -7.40 -13.95
C PRO A 22 1.54 -8.65 -13.41
N PRO A 23 1.74 -9.69 -14.24
CA PRO A 23 2.54 -10.85 -13.85
C PRO A 23 3.94 -10.44 -13.37
N GLY A 24 4.34 -10.92 -12.19
CA GLY A 24 5.65 -10.61 -11.60
C GLY A 24 5.76 -9.23 -10.95
N ALA A 25 4.67 -8.48 -10.81
CA ALA A 25 4.67 -7.24 -10.06
C ALA A 25 5.00 -7.48 -8.57
N VAL A 26 5.83 -6.61 -8.00
CA VAL A 26 6.07 -6.56 -6.55
C VAL A 26 4.95 -5.77 -5.91
N CYS A 27 4.18 -6.41 -5.06
CA CYS A 27 3.09 -5.79 -4.32
C CYS A 27 3.54 -5.37 -2.92
N ARG A 28 2.70 -4.58 -2.24
CA ARG A 28 2.97 -4.06 -0.90
C ARG A 28 3.34 -5.15 0.13
N LYS A 29 2.75 -6.34 0.01
CA LYS A 29 2.99 -7.48 0.92
C LYS A 29 4.33 -8.19 0.67
N ASP A 30 4.93 -7.99 -0.50
CA ASP A 30 6.15 -8.70 -0.94
C ASP A 30 7.45 -8.01 -0.52
N THR A 31 7.35 -6.84 0.10
CA THR A 31 8.50 -6.01 0.48
C THR A 31 8.49 -5.66 1.96
N SER A 32 9.68 -5.63 2.56
CA SER A 32 9.91 -5.11 3.91
C SER A 32 10.00 -3.59 3.92
N ALA A 33 9.85 -2.99 5.10
CA ALA A 33 10.07 -1.55 5.26
C ALA A 33 11.50 -1.13 4.86
N LEU A 34 12.51 -1.94 5.23
CA LEU A 34 13.91 -1.66 4.88
C LEU A 34 14.19 -1.77 3.37
N GLN A 35 13.57 -2.70 2.67
CA GLN A 35 13.69 -2.79 1.20
C GLN A 35 13.09 -1.56 0.52
N GLN A 36 11.94 -1.07 0.99
CA GLN A 36 11.34 0.19 0.51
C GLN A 36 12.28 1.38 0.76
N LEU A 37 12.89 1.47 1.94
CA LEU A 37 13.84 2.52 2.30
C LEU A 37 15.14 2.45 1.47
N GLY A 38 15.65 1.25 1.19
CA GLY A 38 16.81 1.07 0.31
C GLY A 38 16.54 1.53 -1.13
N LEU A 39 15.34 1.26 -1.65
CA LEU A 39 14.91 1.77 -2.94
C LEU A 39 14.78 3.30 -2.92
N TRP A 40 14.16 3.87 -1.88
CA TRP A 40 14.06 5.32 -1.69
C TRP A 40 15.45 5.98 -1.68
N LEU A 41 16.41 5.40 -0.94
CA LEU A 41 17.77 5.93 -0.83
C LEU A 41 18.49 5.91 -2.17
N THR A 42 18.27 4.86 -2.97
CA THR A 42 18.79 4.75 -4.33
C THR A 42 18.31 5.92 -5.20
N TYR A 43 17.00 6.19 -5.20
CA TYR A 43 16.43 7.32 -5.95
C TYR A 43 16.90 8.67 -5.40
N GLN A 44 16.95 8.84 -4.08
CA GLN A 44 17.44 10.06 -3.44
C GLN A 44 18.87 10.40 -3.86
N ARG A 45 19.76 9.41 -3.97
CA ARG A 45 21.18 9.63 -4.27
C ARG A 45 21.49 9.78 -5.75
N HIS A 46 20.69 9.18 -6.61
CA HIS A 46 21.05 9.01 -8.03
C HIS A 46 20.08 9.65 -9.02
N TRP A 47 18.90 10.10 -8.58
CA TRP A 47 17.88 10.64 -9.47
C TRP A 47 17.27 11.94 -8.99
N CYS A 48 16.91 12.02 -7.71
CA CYS A 48 16.20 13.17 -7.17
C CYS A 48 17.16 14.29 -6.75
N GLU A 49 16.98 15.48 -7.33
CA GLU A 49 17.62 16.71 -6.82
C GLU A 49 17.00 17.17 -5.49
N HIS A 50 15.70 16.92 -5.32
CA HIS A 50 14.95 17.13 -4.08
C HIS A 50 14.73 15.80 -3.33
N LYS A 51 13.69 15.75 -2.49
CA LYS A 51 13.37 14.60 -1.65
C LYS A 51 12.21 13.79 -2.26
N PRO A 52 12.41 12.49 -2.56
CA PRO A 52 11.33 11.65 -3.07
C PRO A 52 10.25 11.49 -2.00
N SER A 53 9.00 11.76 -2.38
CA SER A 53 7.85 11.48 -1.53
C SER A 53 7.55 9.99 -1.56
N ILE A 54 7.54 9.35 -0.39
CA ILE A 54 7.13 7.95 -0.23
C ILE A 54 6.36 7.76 1.07
N THR A 55 5.39 6.84 1.04
CA THR A 55 4.82 6.26 2.25
C THR A 55 5.36 4.85 2.43
N VAL A 56 6.05 4.60 3.54
CA VAL A 56 6.57 3.29 3.91
C VAL A 56 5.60 2.66 4.90
N SER A 57 5.06 1.50 4.53
CA SER A 57 4.25 0.69 5.45
C SER A 57 5.17 -0.18 6.30
N VAL A 58 5.11 -0.03 7.62
CA VAL A 58 6.00 -0.70 8.57
C VAL A 58 5.22 -1.73 9.37
N LYS A 59 5.65 -2.99 9.32
CA LYS A 59 5.08 -4.07 10.14
C LYS A 59 5.54 -3.92 11.59
N GLU A 60 4.79 -4.52 12.50
CA GLU A 60 5.02 -4.37 13.95
C GLU A 60 6.44 -4.78 14.37
N ASP A 61 6.96 -5.86 13.77
CA ASP A 61 8.29 -6.41 14.03
C ASP A 61 9.43 -5.64 13.34
N GLU A 62 9.13 -4.72 12.41
CA GLU A 62 10.12 -3.95 11.64
C GLU A 62 10.48 -2.61 12.27
N TRP A 63 9.67 -2.08 13.19
CA TRP A 63 9.81 -0.71 13.70
C TRP A 63 11.18 -0.40 14.30
N MET A 64 11.75 -1.33 15.06
CA MET A 64 13.06 -1.15 15.69
C MET A 64 14.18 -1.02 14.66
N GLU A 65 14.15 -1.86 13.62
CA GLU A 65 15.16 -1.83 12.55
C GLU A 65 15.00 -0.59 11.67
N VAL A 66 13.76 -0.19 11.37
CA VAL A 66 13.47 1.06 10.66
C VAL A 66 14.00 2.27 11.42
N GLY A 67 13.78 2.34 12.73
CA GLY A 67 14.30 3.43 13.58
C GLY A 67 15.83 3.50 13.55
N ALA A 68 16.50 2.36 13.68
CA ALA A 68 17.96 2.28 13.57
C ALA A 68 18.46 2.71 12.19
N TRP A 69 17.76 2.31 11.12
CA TRP A 69 18.10 2.71 9.75
C TRP A 69 17.98 4.22 9.55
N VAL A 70 16.89 4.83 10.04
CA VAL A 70 16.68 6.28 9.97
C VAL A 70 17.79 7.02 10.71
N TYR A 71 18.15 6.56 11.92
CA TYR A 71 19.24 7.14 12.69
C TYR A 71 20.58 7.11 11.93
N ASN A 72 20.89 5.99 11.27
CA ASN A 72 22.13 5.85 10.48
C ASN A 72 22.16 6.73 9.22
N HIS A 73 21.01 7.22 8.75
CA HIS A 73 20.88 8.04 7.53
C HIS A 73 20.27 9.42 7.83
N PHE A 74 20.40 9.90 9.07
CA PHE A 74 19.64 11.05 9.57
C PHE A 74 19.82 12.32 8.72
N ASP A 75 21.03 12.55 8.19
CA ASP A 75 21.33 13.72 7.34
C ASP A 75 20.70 13.67 5.95
N GLU A 76 20.32 12.47 5.47
CA GLU A 76 19.74 12.27 4.14
C GLU A 76 18.21 12.18 4.20
N VAL A 77 17.67 11.55 5.25
CA VAL A 77 16.26 11.17 5.39
C VAL A 77 15.35 12.39 5.51
N SER A 78 14.43 12.52 4.56
CA SER A 78 13.37 13.53 4.54
C SER A 78 12.33 13.18 3.48
N GLY A 79 11.09 13.69 3.61
CA GLY A 79 10.02 13.37 2.64
C GLY A 79 9.47 11.94 2.73
N ILE A 80 9.74 11.23 3.83
CA ILE A 80 9.24 9.88 4.09
C ILE A 80 8.10 9.96 5.12
N SER A 81 6.96 9.33 4.81
CA SER A 81 5.88 9.09 5.76
C SER A 81 5.89 7.63 6.20
N PHE A 82 5.91 7.37 7.51
CA PHE A 82 5.83 6.02 8.05
C PHE A 82 4.41 5.76 8.54
N LEU A 83 3.78 4.70 8.01
CA LEU A 83 2.45 4.26 8.46
C LEU A 83 2.50 2.80 8.91
N PRO A 84 1.73 2.42 9.94
CA PRO A 84 1.63 1.02 10.33
C PRO A 84 1.05 0.17 9.19
N PHE A 85 1.57 -1.03 9.02
CA PHE A 85 1.02 -2.06 8.15
C PHE A 85 -0.26 -2.63 8.80
N SER A 86 -1.31 -1.83 8.87
CA SER A 86 -2.63 -2.27 9.35
C SER A 86 -3.52 -2.65 8.18
N GLU A 87 -4.30 -3.71 8.34
CA GLU A 87 -5.41 -4.04 7.44
C GLU A 87 -6.66 -3.28 7.91
N HIS A 88 -7.34 -2.61 6.98
CA HIS A 88 -8.49 -1.78 7.29
C HIS A 88 -9.69 -2.65 7.67
N THR A 89 -10.45 -2.26 8.70
CA THR A 89 -11.63 -3.00 9.18
C THR A 89 -12.95 -2.47 8.60
N TYR A 90 -12.90 -1.70 7.50
CA TYR A 90 -14.11 -1.16 6.88
C TYR A 90 -14.87 -2.27 6.14
N VAL A 91 -16.19 -2.31 6.33
CA VAL A 91 -17.08 -3.25 5.65
C VAL A 91 -16.98 -3.10 4.13
N GLN A 92 -16.93 -1.87 3.64
CA GLN A 92 -16.75 -1.52 2.23
C GLN A 92 -15.46 -0.71 2.06
N ALA A 93 -14.32 -1.36 2.27
CA ALA A 93 -13.03 -0.71 2.07
C ALA A 93 -12.84 -0.35 0.58
N PRO A 94 -12.28 0.83 0.24
CA PRO A 94 -12.05 1.21 -1.15
C PRO A 94 -11.17 0.23 -1.94
N TYR A 95 -10.26 -0.46 -1.25
CA TYR A 95 -9.43 -1.53 -1.78
C TYR A 95 -9.61 -2.76 -0.89
N GLN A 96 -9.90 -3.88 -1.52
CA GLN A 96 -10.07 -5.19 -0.88
C GLN A 96 -9.24 -6.21 -1.62
N ASP A 97 -8.40 -6.94 -0.89
CA ASP A 97 -7.70 -8.09 -1.46
C ASP A 97 -8.73 -9.20 -1.74
N CYS A 98 -8.59 -9.86 -2.89
CA CYS A 98 -9.41 -11.00 -3.26
C CYS A 98 -8.52 -12.10 -3.85
N ASP A 99 -9.00 -13.34 -3.78
CA ASP A 99 -8.34 -14.45 -4.46
C ASP A 99 -8.74 -14.53 -5.94
N GLU A 100 -8.11 -15.45 -6.66
CA GLU A 100 -8.35 -15.63 -8.10
C GLU A 100 -9.80 -16.03 -8.43
N ALA A 101 -10.45 -16.80 -7.55
CA ALA A 101 -11.82 -17.25 -7.75
C ALA A 101 -12.80 -16.06 -7.64
N VAL A 102 -12.66 -15.27 -6.58
CA VAL A 102 -13.46 -14.04 -6.37
C VAL A 102 -13.20 -13.02 -7.48
N TYR A 103 -11.95 -12.84 -7.89
CA TYR A 103 -11.62 -11.98 -9.04
C TYR A 103 -12.35 -12.42 -10.32
N GLY A 104 -12.34 -13.73 -10.62
CA GLY A 104 -13.02 -14.30 -11.78
C GLY A 104 -14.54 -14.12 -11.74
N GLU A 105 -15.16 -14.31 -10.57
CA GLU A 105 -16.59 -14.07 -10.37
C GLU A 105 -16.96 -12.59 -10.59
N LEU A 106 -16.22 -11.68 -9.97
CA LEU A 106 -16.45 -10.24 -10.11
C LEU A 106 -16.29 -9.76 -11.55
N LEU A 107 -15.32 -10.32 -12.28
CA LEU A 107 -15.07 -10.02 -13.67
C LEU A 107 -16.19 -10.53 -14.59
N GLY A 108 -16.76 -11.70 -14.29
CA GLY A 108 -17.92 -12.24 -15.01
C GLY A 108 -19.21 -11.46 -14.80
N ASN A 109 -19.31 -10.73 -13.68
CA ASN A 109 -20.46 -9.92 -13.27
C ASN A 109 -20.29 -8.41 -13.58
N MET A 110 -19.36 -8.06 -14.47
CA MET A 110 -19.18 -6.68 -14.97
C MET A 110 -19.91 -6.43 -16.30
#